data_AF-A0A946MJ25-F1
#
_entry.id   AF-A0A946MJ25-F1
#
_cell.length_a   1.000
_cell.length_b   1.000
_cell.length_c   1.000
_cell.angle_alpha   90.00
_cell.angle_beta   90.00
_cell.angle_gamma   90.00
#
_symmetry.space_group_name_H-M   'P 1'
#
loop_
_entity.id
_entity.type
_entity.pdbx_description
1 polymer ?
#
loop_
_entity_poly.entity_id
_entity_poly.type
_entity_poly.pdbx_seq_one_letter_code
_entity_poly.pdbx_strand_id
1 'polypeptide(L)'
;RHILVDNVEDVQKSQEEAQEEFKDALTRIKELYAFDGGDLETFYDKLKDSYDDCDSRAKQIEKRINDVEKVAFDLFKEWEIEITQINDVKLKNSSKRSLRDSKIKYQKLETIMNKSTKGMYPVLSKLKDYVLYLKHNLNAKAVGSLSGEIVSIEKDVAKLIKDMNISIKEAENFINNF
;
A
#
# COMPACT_ATOMS: atom_id res chain seq x y z
N ARG A 1 -10.71 15.24 -14.64
CA ARG A 1 -9.24 15.26 -14.37
C ARG A 1 -8.93 15.54 -12.91
N HIS A 2 -9.41 16.62 -12.29
CA HIS A 2 -9.19 16.92 -10.86
C HIS A 2 -9.50 15.74 -9.93
N ILE A 3 -10.67 15.12 -10.08
CA ILE A 3 -11.07 13.95 -9.27
C ILE A 3 -10.06 12.79 -9.34
N LEU A 4 -9.41 12.57 -10.49
CA LEU A 4 -8.40 11.52 -10.62
C LEU A 4 -7.13 11.88 -9.84
N VAL A 5 -6.72 13.15 -9.86
CA VAL A 5 -5.58 13.64 -9.09
C VAL A 5 -5.85 13.54 -7.60
N ASP A 6 -7.03 13.99 -7.16
CA ASP A 6 -7.45 13.95 -5.75
C ASP A 6 -7.46 12.50 -5.23
N ASN A 7 -7.98 11.55 -6.01
CA ASN A 7 -7.98 10.14 -5.62
C ASN A 7 -6.57 9.54 -5.55
N VAL A 8 -5.64 9.99 -6.40
CA VAL A 8 -4.23 9.54 -6.37
C VAL A 8 -3.51 10.10 -5.14
N GLU A 9 -3.75 11.36 -4.78
CA GLU A 9 -3.24 11.97 -3.54
C GLU A 9 -3.73 11.21 -2.30
N ASP A 10 -4.99 10.80 -2.32
CA ASP A 10 -5.60 9.99 -1.27
C ASP A 10 -4.95 8.60 -1.12
N VAL A 11 -4.59 7.95 -2.23
CA VAL A 11 -3.81 6.69 -2.22
C VAL A 11 -2.41 6.95 -1.68
N GLN A 12 -1.75 8.01 -2.14
CA GLN A 12 -0.41 8.39 -1.69
C GLN A 12 -0.36 8.54 -0.17
N LYS A 13 -1.24 9.36 0.39
CA LYS A 13 -1.33 9.59 1.84
C LYS A 13 -1.60 8.30 2.60
N SER A 14 -2.48 7.45 2.08
CA SER A 14 -2.80 6.17 2.73
C SER A 14 -1.59 5.22 2.73
N GLN A 15 -0.76 5.25 1.68
CA GLN A 15 0.50 4.49 1.63
C GLN A 15 1.52 5.03 2.62
N GLU A 16 1.65 6.34 2.78
CA GLU A 16 2.52 6.96 3.81
C GLU A 16 2.10 6.53 5.22
N GLU A 17 0.81 6.56 5.52
CA GLU A 17 0.29 6.11 6.82
C GLU A 17 0.56 4.61 7.02
N ALA A 18 0.32 3.76 6.01
CA ALA A 18 0.60 2.33 6.11
C ALA A 18 2.08 2.02 6.31
N GLN A 19 2.99 2.81 5.73
CA GLN A 19 4.43 2.63 5.94
C GLN A 19 4.80 2.75 7.42
N GLU A 20 4.21 3.70 8.14
CA GLU A 20 4.45 3.86 9.57
C GLU A 20 3.88 2.67 10.37
N GLU A 21 2.65 2.23 10.08
CA GLU A 21 2.07 1.07 10.76
C GLU A 21 2.93 -0.20 10.61
N PHE A 22 3.42 -0.48 9.39
CA PHE A 22 4.28 -1.64 9.16
C PHE A 22 5.65 -1.54 9.86
N LYS A 23 6.21 -0.33 10.00
CA LYS A 23 7.44 -0.09 10.77
C LYS A 23 7.20 -0.29 12.26
N ASP A 24 6.07 0.18 12.77
CA ASP A 24 5.70 0.05 14.17
C ASP A 24 5.45 -1.42 14.53
N ALA A 25 4.71 -2.15 13.70
CA ALA A 25 4.50 -3.59 13.86
C ALA A 25 5.84 -4.36 13.87
N LEU A 26 6.77 -4.02 12.97
CA LEU A 26 8.10 -4.62 12.96
C LEU A 26 8.88 -4.29 14.25
N THR A 27 8.76 -3.06 14.75
CA THR A 27 9.40 -2.64 16.00
C THR A 27 8.88 -3.45 17.18
N ARG A 28 7.56 -3.69 17.26
CA ARG A 28 6.96 -4.55 18.30
C ARG A 28 7.51 -5.98 18.27
N ILE A 29 7.69 -6.55 17.08
CA ILE A 29 8.27 -7.89 16.92
C ILE A 29 9.73 -7.93 17.40
N LYS A 30 10.49 -6.86 17.17
CA LYS A 30 11.88 -6.74 17.65
C LYS A 30 11.94 -6.66 19.18
N GLU A 31 11.05 -5.89 19.79
CA GLU A 31 10.96 -5.73 21.24
C GLU A 31 10.65 -7.08 21.93
N LEU A 32 9.76 -7.90 21.33
CA LEU A 32 9.44 -9.24 21.83
C LEU A 32 10.68 -10.15 21.96
N TYR A 33 11.67 -10.03 21.08
CA TYR A 33 12.85 -10.89 21.15
C TYR A 33 13.86 -10.44 22.21
N ALA A 34 13.94 -9.15 22.49
CA ALA A 34 14.73 -8.61 23.60
C ALA A 34 14.08 -8.89 24.98
N PHE A 35 12.92 -9.55 24.99
CA PHE A 35 12.13 -9.80 26.17
C PHE A 35 12.54 -11.09 26.89
N ASP A 36 12.86 -10.98 28.17
CA ASP A 36 13.33 -12.09 29.03
C ASP A 36 12.23 -12.58 30.00
N GLY A 37 11.02 -12.79 29.49
CA GLY A 37 9.94 -13.45 30.25
C GLY A 37 9.14 -12.56 31.21
N GLY A 38 8.98 -11.27 30.90
CA GLY A 38 7.99 -10.41 31.59
C GLY A 38 6.53 -10.69 31.16
N ASP A 39 5.67 -9.68 31.23
CA ASP A 39 4.28 -9.74 30.75
C ASP A 39 4.12 -9.91 29.21
N LEU A 40 4.03 -11.16 28.75
CA LEU A 40 3.80 -11.55 27.35
C LEU A 40 2.41 -11.13 26.83
N GLU A 41 1.42 -10.95 27.72
CA GLU A 41 0.07 -10.50 27.38
C GLU A 41 0.11 -9.07 26.84
N THR A 42 0.83 -8.18 27.51
CA THR A 42 1.06 -6.80 27.03
C THR A 42 1.69 -6.76 25.63
N PHE A 43 2.61 -7.67 25.31
CA PHE A 43 3.21 -7.73 23.97
C PHE A 43 2.24 -8.23 22.92
N TYR A 44 1.49 -9.28 23.25
CA TYR A 44 0.44 -9.80 22.39
C TYR A 44 -0.57 -8.72 22.04
N ASP A 45 -1.07 -7.98 23.04
CA ASP A 45 -2.09 -6.94 22.81
C ASP A 45 -1.55 -5.85 21.87
N LYS A 46 -0.33 -5.34 22.13
CA LYS A 46 0.30 -4.35 21.26
C LYS A 46 0.53 -4.85 19.84
N LEU A 47 1.02 -6.08 19.67
CA LEU A 47 1.28 -6.63 18.34
C LEU A 47 -0.03 -6.89 17.59
N LYS A 48 -1.05 -7.36 18.29
CA LYS A 48 -2.39 -7.57 17.74
C LYS A 48 -2.98 -6.24 17.24
N ASP A 49 -2.89 -5.18 18.05
CA ASP A 49 -3.36 -3.86 17.65
C ASP A 49 -2.61 -3.36 16.41
N SER A 50 -1.27 -3.43 16.39
CA SER A 50 -0.49 -3.06 15.19
C SER A 50 -0.84 -3.91 13.97
N TYR A 51 -1.15 -5.21 14.14
CA TYR A 51 -1.62 -6.06 13.05
C TYR A 51 -2.98 -5.60 12.51
N ASP A 52 -3.94 -5.32 13.41
CA ASP A 52 -5.28 -4.86 13.04
C ASP A 52 -5.22 -3.51 12.31
N ASP A 53 -4.34 -2.60 12.75
CA ASP A 53 -4.08 -1.32 12.09
C ASP A 53 -3.49 -1.54 10.68
N CYS A 54 -2.45 -2.37 10.54
CA CYS A 54 -1.87 -2.70 9.24
C CYS A 54 -2.91 -3.31 8.28
N ASP A 55 -3.75 -4.24 8.75
CA ASP A 55 -4.79 -4.90 7.95
C ASP A 55 -5.87 -3.90 7.51
N SER A 56 -6.29 -3.01 8.41
CA SER A 56 -7.23 -1.93 8.11
C SER A 56 -6.67 -0.98 7.03
N ARG A 57 -5.42 -0.53 7.18
CA ARG A 57 -4.75 0.32 6.19
C ARG A 57 -4.65 -0.37 4.84
N ALA A 58 -4.31 -1.66 4.81
CA ALA A 58 -4.17 -2.39 3.57
C ALA A 58 -5.49 -2.45 2.78
N LYS A 59 -6.60 -2.74 3.47
CA LYS A 59 -7.95 -2.74 2.89
C LYS A 59 -8.37 -1.35 2.42
N GLN A 60 -8.03 -0.31 3.16
CA GLN A 60 -8.32 1.07 2.77
C GLN A 60 -7.59 1.46 1.49
N ILE A 61 -6.30 1.15 1.38
CA ILE A 61 -5.50 1.41 0.17
C ILE A 61 -6.07 0.64 -1.03
N GLU A 62 -6.40 -0.65 -0.85
CA GLU A 62 -6.99 -1.47 -1.92
C GLU A 62 -8.30 -0.85 -2.44
N LYS A 63 -9.18 -0.41 -1.54
CA LYS A 63 -10.41 0.29 -1.93
C LYS A 63 -10.11 1.58 -2.71
N ARG A 64 -9.17 2.40 -2.24
CA ARG A 64 -8.82 3.67 -2.90
C ARG A 64 -8.22 3.46 -4.29
N ILE A 65 -7.41 2.41 -4.48
CA ILE A 65 -6.88 2.05 -5.80
C ILE A 65 -8.02 1.64 -6.74
N ASN A 66 -8.98 0.85 -6.28
CA ASN A 66 -10.15 0.51 -7.09
C ASN A 66 -10.96 1.75 -7.48
N ASP A 67 -11.08 2.73 -6.57
CA ASP A 67 -11.75 4.01 -6.83
C ASP A 67 -10.97 4.83 -7.90
N VAL A 68 -9.63 4.88 -7.83
CA VAL A 68 -8.75 5.49 -8.85
C VAL A 68 -8.94 4.81 -10.22
N GLU A 69 -8.91 3.49 -10.27
CA GLU A 69 -9.06 2.70 -11.50
C GLU A 69 -10.39 2.98 -12.19
N LYS A 70 -11.48 3.03 -11.41
CA LYS A 70 -12.80 3.35 -11.91
C LYS A 70 -12.87 4.78 -12.49
N VAL A 71 -12.38 5.78 -11.75
CA VAL A 71 -12.39 7.17 -12.20
C VAL A 71 -11.53 7.37 -13.45
N ALA A 72 -10.37 6.72 -13.52
CA ALA A 72 -9.51 6.78 -14.71
C ALA A 72 -10.18 6.14 -15.92
N PHE A 73 -10.81 4.98 -15.75
CA PHE A 73 -11.55 4.31 -16.82
C PHE A 73 -12.67 5.19 -17.38
N ASP A 74 -13.51 5.74 -16.51
CA ASP A 74 -14.64 6.60 -16.91
C ASP A 74 -14.12 7.87 -17.62
N LEU A 75 -13.10 8.52 -17.06
CA LEU A 75 -12.47 9.71 -17.65
C LEU A 75 -11.95 9.45 -19.07
N PHE A 76 -11.20 8.35 -19.26
CA PHE A 76 -10.63 8.06 -20.57
C PHE A 76 -11.68 7.65 -21.60
N LYS A 77 -12.71 6.94 -21.17
CA LYS A 77 -13.84 6.56 -22.03
C LYS A 77 -14.62 7.80 -22.49
N GLU A 78 -14.93 8.71 -21.57
CA GLU A 78 -15.60 9.97 -21.89
C GLU A 78 -14.77 10.81 -22.86
N TRP A 79 -13.47 10.97 -22.57
CA TRP A 79 -12.57 11.74 -23.42
C TRP A 79 -12.45 11.14 -24.84
N GLU A 80 -12.43 9.81 -24.99
CA GLU A 80 -12.47 9.16 -26.31
C GLU A 80 -13.73 9.52 -27.10
N ILE A 81 -14.88 9.55 -26.44
CA ILE A 81 -16.16 9.93 -27.05
C ILE A 81 -16.10 11.41 -27.50
N GLU A 82 -15.65 12.31 -26.64
CA GLU A 82 -15.55 13.74 -26.94
C GLU A 82 -14.60 14.04 -28.11
N ILE A 83 -13.50 13.30 -28.23
CA ILE A 83 -12.58 13.41 -29.38
C ILE A 83 -13.33 13.17 -30.70
N THR A 84 -14.34 12.28 -30.73
CA THR A 84 -15.10 12.03 -31.96
C THR A 84 -15.92 13.23 -32.41
N GLN A 85 -16.36 14.05 -31.45
CA GLN A 85 -17.19 15.25 -31.65
C GLN A 85 -16.36 16.47 -32.11
N ILE A 86 -15.02 16.40 -32.02
CA ILE A 86 -14.14 17.46 -32.52
C ILE A 86 -14.10 17.42 -34.06
N ASN A 87 -14.49 18.54 -34.67
CA ASN A 87 -14.51 18.74 -36.13
C ASN A 87 -13.15 19.19 -36.69
N ASP A 88 -12.42 20.06 -35.97
CA ASP A 88 -11.09 20.51 -36.41
C ASP A 88 -10.07 19.36 -36.33
N VAL A 89 -9.49 19.01 -37.48
CA VAL A 89 -8.56 17.87 -37.60
C VAL A 89 -7.29 18.06 -36.77
N LYS A 90 -6.76 19.28 -36.67
CA LYS A 90 -5.56 19.57 -35.89
C LYS A 90 -5.83 19.42 -34.40
N LEU A 91 -6.95 19.98 -33.91
CA LEU A 91 -7.39 19.84 -32.53
C LEU A 91 -7.71 18.39 -32.17
N LYS A 92 -8.39 17.66 -33.06
CA LYS A 92 -8.70 16.24 -32.88
C LYS A 92 -7.43 15.40 -32.73
N ASN A 93 -6.46 15.60 -33.60
CA ASN A 93 -5.17 14.90 -33.54
C ASN A 93 -4.35 15.27 -32.31
N SER A 94 -4.42 16.53 -31.87
CA SER A 94 -3.77 16.97 -30.64
C SER A 94 -4.40 16.30 -29.41
N SER A 95 -5.72 16.28 -29.32
CA SER A 95 -6.45 15.65 -28.22
C SER A 95 -6.18 14.14 -28.15
N LYS A 96 -6.10 13.45 -29.30
CA LYS A 96 -5.69 12.03 -29.36
C LYS A 96 -4.29 11.79 -28.81
N ARG A 97 -3.33 12.67 -29.08
CA ARG A 97 -1.97 12.56 -28.53
C ARG A 97 -2.00 12.75 -27.01
N SER A 98 -2.65 13.80 -26.53
CA SER A 98 -2.80 14.04 -25.10
C SER A 98 -3.46 12.87 -24.38
N LEU A 99 -4.51 12.26 -24.94
CA LEU A 99 -5.17 11.09 -24.37
C LEU A 99 -4.22 9.90 -24.28
N ARG A 100 -3.48 9.61 -25.36
CA ARG A 100 -2.49 8.54 -25.38
C ARG A 100 -1.41 8.76 -24.32
N ASP A 101 -0.90 9.98 -24.19
CA ASP A 101 0.14 10.30 -23.22
C ASP A 101 -0.39 10.18 -21.78
N SER A 102 -1.61 10.65 -21.51
CA SER A 102 -2.27 10.49 -20.21
C SER A 102 -2.50 9.01 -19.85
N LYS A 103 -2.92 8.17 -20.82
CA LYS A 103 -3.07 6.72 -20.60
C LYS A 103 -1.75 6.05 -20.25
N ILE A 104 -0.65 6.40 -20.92
CA ILE A 104 0.68 5.85 -20.64
C ILE A 104 1.14 6.23 -19.22
N LYS A 105 0.98 7.50 -18.84
CA LYS A 105 1.31 7.98 -17.48
C LYS A 105 0.50 7.22 -16.42
N TYR A 106 -0.81 7.09 -16.65
CA TYR A 106 -1.70 6.38 -15.74
C TYR A 106 -1.34 4.89 -15.61
N GLN A 107 -1.12 4.16 -16.71
CA GLN A 107 -0.75 2.75 -16.66
C GLN A 107 0.52 2.47 -15.86
N LYS A 108 1.50 3.38 -15.95
CA LYS A 108 2.73 3.31 -15.15
C LYS A 108 2.43 3.45 -13.66
N LEU A 109 1.63 4.45 -13.28
CA LEU A 109 1.20 4.66 -11.90
C LEU A 109 0.42 3.44 -11.38
N GLU A 110 -0.60 3.00 -12.11
CA GLU A 110 -1.47 1.86 -11.78
C GLU A 110 -0.64 0.60 -11.47
N THR A 111 0.33 0.28 -12.33
CA THR A 111 1.20 -0.89 -12.15
C THR A 111 1.99 -0.80 -10.83
N ILE A 112 2.52 0.38 -10.51
CA ILE A 112 3.35 0.59 -9.32
C ILE A 112 2.49 0.56 -8.04
N MET A 113 1.34 1.24 -8.04
CA MET A 113 0.39 1.24 -6.90
C MET A 113 -0.14 -0.16 -6.60
N ASN A 114 -0.48 -0.92 -7.63
CA ASN A 114 -0.92 -2.30 -7.47
C ASN A 114 0.19 -3.20 -6.90
N LYS A 115 1.44 -2.99 -7.34
CA LYS A 115 2.58 -3.76 -6.83
C LYS A 115 2.83 -3.49 -5.35
N SER A 116 2.88 -2.22 -4.92
CA SER A 116 3.10 -1.87 -3.51
C SER A 116 1.97 -2.41 -2.62
N THR A 117 0.73 -2.33 -3.10
CA THR A 117 -0.46 -2.80 -2.37
C THR A 117 -0.46 -4.31 -2.18
N LYS A 118 -0.18 -5.07 -3.24
CA LYS A 118 -0.04 -6.53 -3.15
C LYS A 118 1.11 -6.96 -2.24
N GLY A 119 2.14 -6.12 -2.09
CA GLY A 119 3.27 -6.35 -1.19
C GLY A 119 2.89 -6.36 0.30
N MET A 120 1.74 -5.78 0.68
CA MET A 120 1.28 -5.75 2.08
C MET A 120 0.85 -7.13 2.58
N TYR A 121 0.17 -7.93 1.76
CA TYR A 121 -0.45 -9.18 2.22
C TYR A 121 0.54 -10.24 2.71
N PRO A 122 1.71 -10.46 2.09
CA PRO A 122 2.72 -11.37 2.63
C PRO A 122 3.21 -10.95 4.02
N VAL A 123 3.39 -9.64 4.25
CA VAL A 123 3.80 -9.11 5.56
C VAL A 123 2.68 -9.29 6.58
N LEU A 124 1.43 -8.95 6.23
CA LEU A 124 0.26 -9.15 7.07
C LEU A 124 0.09 -10.63 7.47
N SER A 125 0.31 -11.56 6.55
CA SER A 125 0.25 -12.99 6.85
C SER A 125 1.24 -13.36 7.95
N LYS A 126 2.49 -12.89 7.85
CA LYS A 126 3.51 -13.16 8.87
C LYS A 126 3.18 -12.50 10.21
N LEU A 127 2.73 -11.24 10.19
CA LEU A 127 2.26 -10.56 11.40
C LEU A 127 1.15 -11.34 12.10
N LYS A 128 0.18 -11.85 11.33
CA LYS A 128 -0.89 -12.69 11.85
C LYS A 128 -0.38 -13.98 12.49
N ASP A 129 0.60 -14.63 11.87
CA ASP A 129 1.22 -15.84 12.42
C ASP A 129 1.87 -15.56 13.78
N TYR A 130 2.58 -14.42 13.93
CA TYR A 130 3.12 -14.00 15.22
C TYR A 130 2.04 -13.75 16.27
N VAL A 131 0.97 -13.02 15.92
CA VAL A 131 -0.16 -12.74 16.82
C VAL A 131 -0.79 -14.06 17.31
N LEU A 132 -1.04 -15.00 16.40
CA LEU A 132 -1.63 -16.30 16.75
C LEU A 132 -0.69 -17.15 17.59
N TYR A 133 0.60 -17.15 17.27
CA TYR A 133 1.60 -17.86 18.04
C TYR A 133 1.68 -17.33 19.47
N LEU A 134 1.76 -16.00 19.66
CA LEU A 134 1.76 -15.37 20.97
C LEU A 134 0.50 -15.72 21.76
N LYS A 135 -0.68 -15.62 21.14
CA LYS A 135 -1.97 -15.95 21.76
C LYS A 135 -1.99 -17.35 22.39
N HIS A 136 -1.41 -18.34 21.71
CA HIS A 136 -1.37 -19.72 22.21
C HIS A 136 -0.29 -19.95 23.27
N ASN A 137 0.70 -19.06 23.36
CA ASN A 137 1.86 -19.20 24.23
C ASN A 137 1.88 -18.19 25.39
N LEU A 138 0.78 -17.46 25.65
CA LEU A 138 0.67 -16.52 26.77
C LEU A 138 1.00 -17.14 28.13
N ASN A 139 0.77 -18.45 28.30
CA ASN A 139 1.07 -19.20 29.53
C ASN A 139 2.44 -19.91 29.51
N ALA A 140 3.19 -19.81 28.41
CA ALA A 140 4.46 -20.49 28.25
C ALA A 140 5.59 -19.71 28.96
N LYS A 141 6.47 -20.43 29.64
CA LYS A 141 7.59 -19.82 30.39
C LYS A 141 8.73 -19.30 29.51
N ALA A 142 8.75 -19.61 28.21
CA ALA A 142 9.76 -19.12 27.27
C ALA A 142 9.25 -19.17 25.81
N VAL A 143 9.57 -18.11 25.05
CA VAL A 143 9.19 -17.93 23.63
C VAL A 143 10.43 -18.07 22.70
N GLY A 144 11.46 -18.79 23.15
CA GLY A 144 12.81 -18.77 22.58
C GLY A 144 12.99 -19.31 21.15
N SER A 145 11.94 -19.75 20.47
CA SER A 145 12.01 -20.38 19.14
C SER A 145 11.85 -19.44 17.93
N LEU A 146 11.61 -18.14 18.13
CA LEU A 146 11.22 -17.22 17.03
C LEU A 146 12.37 -16.51 16.28
N SER A 147 13.65 -16.75 16.62
CA SER A 147 14.79 -15.96 16.11
C SER A 147 14.99 -16.01 14.59
N GLY A 148 14.76 -17.17 13.95
CA GLY A 148 14.95 -17.36 12.50
C GLY A 148 13.86 -16.69 11.64
N GLU A 149 12.65 -16.54 12.18
CA GLU A 149 11.51 -15.97 11.45
C GLU A 149 11.58 -14.43 11.38
N ILE A 150 12.23 -13.77 12.36
CA ILE A 150 12.36 -12.30 12.42
C ILE A 150 13.17 -11.76 11.23
N VAL A 151 14.29 -12.40 10.90
CA VAL A 151 15.12 -12.01 9.74
C VAL A 151 14.32 -12.08 8.44
N SER A 152 13.32 -12.95 8.38
CA SER A 152 12.43 -13.11 7.23
C SER A 152 11.41 -11.97 7.14
N ILE A 153 10.79 -11.56 8.26
CA ILE A 153 9.82 -10.45 8.25
C ILE A 153 10.50 -9.08 8.10
N GLU A 154 11.68 -8.86 8.68
CA GLU A 154 12.45 -7.62 8.49
C GLU A 154 12.73 -7.35 7.01
N LYS A 155 13.15 -8.38 6.27
CA LYS A 155 13.42 -8.27 4.83
C LYS A 155 12.16 -7.95 4.03
N ASP A 156 11.04 -8.56 4.39
CA ASP A 156 9.78 -8.33 3.71
C ASP A 156 9.22 -6.93 3.98
N VAL A 157 9.28 -6.46 5.23
CA VAL A 157 8.91 -5.09 5.58
C VAL A 157 9.83 -4.09 4.87
N ALA A 158 11.15 -4.30 4.87
CA ALA A 158 12.08 -3.42 4.17
C ALA A 158 11.78 -3.35 2.66
N LYS A 159 11.44 -4.49 2.04
CA LYS A 159 11.02 -4.54 0.63
C LYS A 159 9.69 -3.81 0.43
N LEU A 160 8.71 -4.01 1.32
CA LEU A 160 7.40 -3.34 1.27
C LEU A 160 7.56 -1.83 1.34
N ILE A 161 8.32 -1.32 2.32
CA ILE A 161 8.60 0.11 2.46
C ILE A 161 9.27 0.68 1.21
N LYS A 162 10.21 -0.06 0.60
CA LYS A 162 10.83 0.34 -0.66
C LYS A 162 9.82 0.43 -1.80
N ASP A 163 8.97 -0.59 -1.97
CA ASP A 163 7.94 -0.59 -3.02
C ASP A 163 6.90 0.52 -2.80
N MET A 164 6.52 0.81 -1.55
CA MET A 164 5.65 1.96 -1.19
C MET A 164 6.31 3.30 -1.50
N ASN A 165 7.60 3.50 -1.19
CA ASN A 165 8.32 4.74 -1.53
C ASN A 165 8.37 4.97 -3.05
N ILE A 166 8.53 3.90 -3.85
CA ILE A 166 8.49 4.01 -5.31
C ILE A 166 7.09 4.43 -5.77
N SER A 167 6.05 3.88 -5.15
CA SER A 167 4.64 4.21 -5.44
C SER A 167 4.28 5.64 -5.07
N ILE A 168 4.64 6.09 -3.87
CA ILE A 168 4.45 7.47 -3.40
C ILE A 168 5.11 8.45 -4.37
N LYS A 169 6.38 8.21 -4.73
CA LYS A 169 7.10 9.06 -5.69
C LYS A 169 6.47 9.09 -7.09
N GLU A 170 5.93 7.96 -7.55
CA GLU A 170 5.22 7.94 -8.84
C GLU A 170 3.89 8.69 -8.75
N ALA A 171 3.17 8.60 -7.62
CA ALA A 171 1.96 9.35 -7.37
C ALA A 171 2.24 10.86 -7.37
N GLU A 172 3.28 11.32 -6.65
CA GLU A 172 3.72 12.74 -6.69
C GLU A 172 4.03 13.20 -8.12
N ASN A 173 4.75 12.38 -8.88
CA ASN A 173 5.08 12.69 -10.26
C ASN A 173 3.83 12.76 -11.14
N PHE A 174 2.86 11.88 -10.93
CA PHE A 174 1.58 11.90 -11.62
C PHE A 174 0.78 13.16 -11.26
N ILE A 175 0.61 13.46 -9.98
CA ILE A 175 -0.12 14.64 -9.47
C ILE A 175 0.44 15.93 -10.09
N ASN A 176 1.77 16.05 -10.18
CA ASN A 176 2.42 17.24 -10.70
C ASN A 176 2.36 17.38 -12.24
N ASN A 177 2.15 16.28 -12.97
CA ASN A 177 2.35 16.25 -14.43
C ASN A 177 1.17 15.68 -15.24
N PHE A 178 0.00 15.47 -14.63
CA PHE A 178 -1.19 14.92 -15.28
C PHE A 178 -2.18 16.00 -15.75
#